data_AF-A0A7G9GXR2-F1
#
_entry.id   AF-A0A7G9GXR2-F1
#
_cell.length_a   1.000
_cell.length_b   1.000
_cell.length_c   1.000
_cell.angle_alpha   90.00
_cell.angle_beta   90.00
_cell.angle_gamma   90.00
#
_symmetry.space_group_name_H-M   'P 1'
#
loop_
_entity.id
_entity.type
_entity.pdbx_description
1 polymer ?
#
loop_
_entity_poly.entity_id
_entity_poly.type
_entity_poly.pdbx_seq_one_letter_code
_entity_poly.pdbx_strand_id
1 'polypeptide(L)'
;MLNRVMIINTGGTIGMVHSDPNDCDSPLRPANDWSEIIKGHPILEKYDTDYYQFNPLIDSSDMAPDIWIKIANVIFENYDNYRGFVVLHGTDTMAYTASALSFMLKNLNKPIVLTGSQVPLQFSRSDALQNLITAIEIAGNEKYGVRLVPEVCIFFRDTLLRGNRSRKVDATNYFGFLSPNYPPIAEVGADIRIIKDRILKTTNNKFYIDTKLNTKVIVLELFPGLDPNYLKCIFKENTDIKGVILKTYGNGNAPTKDKFIEVLKYITSKGIVIVDITQCTRGFVKMGLYEASAKLIDAGVISGVDLTPEAAVTKLMYLLGKNMTTDEVKKYMQIDLCGEQTISQYDFIYENLPFSDNFEIKAQIPEEVLKGELIEAVVRIKNITIREKENEDLKISVVIEGNENKNVEEYHINNKITKIVSREKYDFHGIFNHTLKSIIDRNHFLKIKVNANMKIKVENIKFSLYKEY
;
A
#
# COMPACT_ATOMS: atom_id res chain seq x y z
N MET A 1 -17.36 -28.91 -8.20
CA MET A 1 -17.17 -28.42 -9.59
C MET A 1 -17.16 -26.90 -9.55
N LEU A 2 -16.22 -26.25 -10.25
CA LEU A 2 -15.91 -24.79 -10.30
C LEU A 2 -17.04 -23.90 -10.88
N ASN A 3 -18.30 -24.22 -10.59
CA ASN A 3 -19.49 -23.54 -11.14
C ASN A 3 -20.29 -22.77 -10.07
N ARG A 4 -19.81 -22.68 -8.84
CA ARG A 4 -20.50 -21.97 -7.74
C ARG A 4 -19.67 -20.82 -7.19
N VAL A 5 -20.35 -19.86 -6.58
CA VAL A 5 -19.75 -18.81 -5.76
C VAL A 5 -19.96 -19.16 -4.29
N MET A 6 -18.92 -19.01 -3.46
CA MET A 6 -19.08 -19.15 -2.01
C MET A 6 -19.37 -17.79 -1.40
N ILE A 7 -20.47 -17.70 -0.65
CA ILE A 7 -20.81 -16.54 0.17
C ILE A 7 -20.33 -16.81 1.59
N ILE A 8 -19.44 -15.96 2.08
CA ILE A 8 -18.91 -16.00 3.45
C ILE A 8 -19.54 -14.85 4.22
N ASN A 9 -20.49 -15.15 5.10
CA ASN A 9 -21.09 -14.14 5.97
C ASN A 9 -20.29 -14.00 7.27
N THR A 10 -19.57 -12.88 7.37
CA THR A 10 -18.84 -12.50 8.58
C THR A 10 -19.70 -11.70 9.54
N GLY A 11 -20.78 -11.08 9.06
CA GLY A 11 -21.67 -10.19 9.79
C GLY A 11 -22.02 -8.95 8.99
N GLY A 12 -22.42 -7.90 9.70
CA GLY A 12 -22.81 -6.61 9.13
C GLY A 12 -24.30 -6.49 8.79
N THR A 13 -24.68 -5.25 8.48
CA THR A 13 -26.08 -4.81 8.32
C THR A 13 -26.86 -5.61 7.27
N ILE A 14 -26.18 -6.13 6.23
CA ILE A 14 -26.81 -6.81 5.10
C ILE A 14 -27.62 -8.04 5.53
N GLY A 15 -27.14 -8.77 6.54
CA GLY A 15 -27.77 -9.98 7.08
C GLY A 15 -28.61 -9.71 8.33
N MET A 16 -28.94 -8.47 8.64
CA MET A 16 -29.83 -8.14 9.76
C MET A 16 -31.30 -8.25 9.34
N VAL A 17 -32.12 -8.76 10.25
CA VAL A 17 -33.55 -9.03 10.06
C VAL A 17 -34.33 -8.62 11.31
N HIS A 18 -35.62 -8.34 11.15
CA HIS A 18 -36.49 -8.06 12.27
C HIS A 18 -36.58 -9.26 13.23
N SER A 19 -36.45 -9.01 14.53
CA SER A 19 -36.52 -10.05 15.55
C SER A 19 -37.91 -10.71 15.61
N ASP A 20 -38.96 -9.93 15.39
CA ASP A 20 -40.30 -10.43 15.06
C ASP A 20 -40.60 -10.19 13.57
N PRO A 21 -40.72 -11.26 12.76
CA PRO A 21 -41.00 -11.15 11.33
C PRO A 21 -42.32 -10.44 10.96
N ASN A 22 -43.24 -10.27 11.91
CA ASN A 22 -44.54 -9.62 11.69
C ASN A 22 -44.57 -8.16 12.18
N ASP A 23 -43.51 -7.69 12.84
CA ASP A 23 -43.40 -6.33 13.36
C ASP A 23 -42.19 -5.61 12.73
N CYS A 24 -42.49 -4.66 11.85
CA CYS A 24 -41.51 -3.84 11.15
C CYS A 24 -40.81 -2.81 12.04
N ASP A 25 -41.26 -2.62 13.28
CA ASP A 25 -40.61 -1.77 14.27
C ASP A 25 -39.79 -2.59 15.30
N SER A 26 -39.82 -3.93 15.19
CA SER A 26 -39.06 -4.79 16.10
C SER A 26 -37.55 -4.61 15.95
N PRO A 27 -36.76 -4.77 17.03
CA PRO A 27 -35.31 -4.66 16.96
C PRO A 27 -34.71 -5.58 15.90
N LEU A 28 -33.65 -5.12 15.25
CA LEU A 28 -32.91 -5.94 14.30
C LEU A 28 -32.00 -6.93 15.03
N ARG A 29 -31.94 -8.16 14.51
CA ARG A 29 -30.99 -9.19 14.91
C ARG A 29 -30.29 -9.76 13.68
N PRO A 30 -29.16 -10.45 13.84
CA PRO A 30 -28.60 -11.21 12.73
C PRO A 30 -29.54 -12.35 12.29
N ALA A 31 -29.57 -12.64 10.99
CA ALA A 31 -30.23 -13.80 10.44
C ALA A 31 -29.57 -15.10 10.91
N ASN A 32 -30.38 -16.16 11.04
CA ASN A 32 -29.91 -17.48 11.44
C ASN A 32 -29.18 -18.21 10.30
N ASP A 33 -29.69 -18.08 9.08
CA ASP A 33 -29.17 -18.76 7.90
C ASP A 33 -29.45 -17.97 6.61
N TRP A 34 -28.98 -18.53 5.49
CA TRP A 34 -29.15 -17.94 4.16
C TRP A 34 -30.61 -17.76 3.74
N SER A 35 -31.49 -18.70 4.09
CA SER A 35 -32.90 -18.67 3.70
C SER A 35 -33.63 -17.49 4.33
N GLU A 36 -33.24 -17.13 5.56
CA GLU A 36 -33.78 -15.96 6.26
C GLU A 36 -33.27 -14.65 5.64
N ILE A 37 -32.01 -14.60 5.17
CA ILE A 37 -31.43 -13.43 4.50
C ILE A 37 -32.16 -13.15 3.18
N ILE A 38 -32.32 -14.16 2.33
CA ILE A 38 -32.87 -13.98 0.98
C ILE A 38 -34.41 -13.96 0.94
N LYS A 39 -35.08 -14.08 2.08
CA LYS A 39 -36.53 -14.09 2.17
C LYS A 39 -37.12 -12.83 1.50
N GLY A 40 -38.01 -13.05 0.53
CA GLY A 40 -38.62 -11.97 -0.26
C GLY A 40 -37.85 -11.60 -1.54
N HIS A 41 -36.71 -12.24 -1.79
CA HIS A 41 -35.84 -11.97 -2.96
C HIS A 41 -35.56 -13.25 -3.77
N PRO A 42 -36.58 -13.86 -4.42
CA PRO A 42 -36.43 -15.13 -5.15
C PRO A 42 -35.45 -15.06 -6.33
N ILE A 43 -35.06 -13.85 -6.75
CA ILE A 43 -33.99 -13.66 -7.74
C ILE A 43 -32.66 -14.26 -7.27
N LEU A 44 -32.37 -14.24 -5.96
CA LEU A 44 -31.13 -14.77 -5.38
C LEU A 44 -31.05 -16.30 -5.47
N GLU A 45 -32.19 -17.00 -5.50
CA GLU A 45 -32.25 -18.46 -5.65
C GLU A 45 -31.80 -18.93 -7.05
N LYS A 46 -31.77 -18.02 -8.04
CA LYS A 46 -31.31 -18.33 -9.39
C LYS A 46 -29.78 -18.39 -9.50
N TYR A 47 -29.06 -17.85 -8.53
CA TYR A 47 -27.61 -17.86 -8.51
C TYR A 47 -27.10 -19.14 -7.86
N ASP A 48 -26.14 -19.80 -8.50
CA ASP A 48 -25.50 -21.00 -7.96
C ASP A 48 -24.49 -20.61 -6.86
N THR A 49 -25.00 -20.46 -5.64
CA THR A 49 -24.21 -20.06 -4.47
C THR A 49 -24.31 -21.06 -3.33
N ASP A 50 -23.17 -21.33 -2.69
CA ASP A 50 -23.16 -21.97 -1.37
C ASP A 50 -22.89 -20.90 -0.29
N TYR A 51 -23.36 -21.13 0.92
CA TYR A 51 -23.31 -20.17 2.02
C TYR A 51 -22.59 -20.72 3.24
N TYR A 52 -21.67 -19.93 3.78
CA TYR A 52 -20.96 -20.20 5.03
C TYR A 52 -21.10 -19.01 5.97
N GLN A 53 -21.50 -19.27 7.21
CA GLN A 53 -21.73 -18.25 8.23
C GLN A 53 -20.74 -18.39 9.38
N PHE A 54 -20.18 -17.28 9.83
CA PHE A 54 -19.41 -17.23 11.06
C PHE A 54 -20.33 -17.39 12.26
N ASN A 55 -19.88 -18.14 13.26
CA ASN A 55 -20.60 -18.28 14.53
C ASN A 55 -19.63 -18.03 15.70
N PRO A 56 -19.81 -16.93 16.47
CA PRO A 56 -20.81 -15.88 16.27
C PRO A 56 -20.51 -15.02 15.02
N LEU A 57 -21.52 -14.32 14.54
CA LEU A 57 -21.34 -13.21 13.60
C LEU A 57 -20.61 -12.06 14.28
N ILE A 58 -19.91 -11.25 13.48
CA ILE A 58 -18.94 -10.26 13.94
C ILE A 58 -19.41 -8.88 13.50
N ASP A 59 -19.48 -7.96 14.45
CA ASP A 59 -19.66 -6.54 14.15
C ASP A 59 -18.38 -5.98 13.51
N SER A 60 -18.48 -5.16 12.46
CA SER A 60 -17.29 -4.61 11.83
C SER A 60 -16.44 -3.76 12.77
N SER A 61 -17.02 -3.15 13.80
CA SER A 61 -16.27 -2.38 14.81
C SER A 61 -15.39 -3.26 15.72
N ASP A 62 -15.76 -4.54 15.88
CA ASP A 62 -14.99 -5.55 16.63
C ASP A 62 -14.05 -6.38 15.74
N MET A 63 -13.94 -6.02 14.46
CA MET A 63 -13.08 -6.71 13.49
C MET A 63 -11.60 -6.60 13.89
N ALA A 64 -10.90 -7.73 13.86
CA ALA A 64 -9.52 -7.84 14.32
C ALA A 64 -8.69 -8.80 13.45
N PRO A 65 -7.34 -8.76 13.54
CA PRO A 65 -6.46 -9.59 12.71
C PRO A 65 -6.71 -11.10 12.79
N ASP A 66 -7.11 -11.64 13.94
CA ASP A 66 -7.48 -13.06 14.07
C ASP A 66 -8.70 -13.42 13.21
N ILE A 67 -9.63 -12.49 13.04
CA ILE A 67 -10.81 -12.67 12.20
C ILE A 67 -10.43 -12.62 10.72
N TRP A 68 -9.53 -11.71 10.32
CA TRP A 68 -9.00 -11.70 8.96
C TRP A 68 -8.33 -13.04 8.60
N ILE A 69 -7.59 -13.63 9.54
CA ILE A 69 -6.98 -14.95 9.39
C ILE A 69 -8.06 -16.04 9.23
N LYS A 70 -9.15 -15.99 10.01
CA LYS A 70 -10.28 -16.93 9.84
C LYS A 70 -10.90 -16.82 8.44
N ILE A 71 -11.13 -15.60 7.93
CA ILE A 71 -11.64 -15.39 6.56
C ILE A 71 -10.68 -15.98 5.52
N ALA A 72 -9.38 -15.71 5.66
CA ALA A 72 -8.36 -16.26 4.76
C ALA A 72 -8.31 -17.80 4.77
N ASN A 73 -8.45 -18.42 5.94
CA ASN A 73 -8.50 -19.87 6.07
C ASN A 73 -9.74 -20.47 5.37
N VAL A 74 -10.93 -19.88 5.57
CA VAL A 74 -12.15 -20.35 4.89
C VAL A 74 -11.99 -20.27 3.38
N ILE A 75 -11.44 -19.17 2.85
CA ILE A 75 -11.15 -19.02 1.42
C ILE A 75 -10.14 -20.09 0.97
N PHE A 76 -9.10 -20.35 1.76
CA PHE A 76 -8.06 -21.31 1.43
C PHE A 76 -8.56 -22.75 1.35
N GLU A 77 -9.30 -23.19 2.37
CA GLU A 77 -9.87 -24.55 2.43
C GLU A 77 -10.86 -24.82 1.29
N ASN A 78 -11.51 -23.77 0.80
CA ASN A 78 -12.52 -23.85 -0.24
C ASN A 78 -12.00 -23.40 -1.62
N TYR A 79 -10.73 -23.02 -1.74
CA TYR A 79 -10.21 -22.31 -2.91
C TYR A 79 -10.50 -23.05 -4.20
N ASP A 80 -10.22 -24.36 -4.25
CA ASP A 80 -10.36 -25.17 -5.46
C ASP A 80 -11.81 -25.58 -5.78
N ASN A 81 -12.74 -25.42 -4.84
CA ASN A 81 -14.13 -25.86 -4.99
C ASN A 81 -15.02 -24.81 -5.67
N TYR A 82 -14.66 -23.53 -5.58
CA TYR A 82 -15.49 -22.41 -6.02
C TYR A 82 -14.82 -21.58 -7.11
N ARG A 83 -15.64 -20.86 -7.90
CA ARG A 83 -15.16 -19.96 -8.97
C ARG A 83 -14.67 -18.61 -8.42
N GLY A 84 -15.23 -18.19 -7.30
CA GLY A 84 -14.91 -16.95 -6.59
C GLY A 84 -15.65 -16.88 -5.27
N PHE A 85 -15.37 -15.82 -4.51
CA PHE A 85 -15.86 -15.65 -3.15
C PHE A 85 -16.50 -14.28 -2.99
N VAL A 86 -17.65 -14.25 -2.33
CA VAL A 86 -18.28 -13.02 -1.84
C VAL A 86 -18.18 -13.03 -0.32
N VAL A 87 -17.62 -11.98 0.26
CA VAL A 87 -17.52 -11.82 1.71
C VAL A 87 -18.48 -10.74 2.14
N LEU A 88 -19.55 -11.13 2.84
CA LEU A 88 -20.49 -10.18 3.44
C LEU A 88 -19.86 -9.65 4.73
N HIS A 89 -19.76 -8.33 4.82
CA HIS A 89 -19.00 -7.64 5.85
C HIS A 89 -19.70 -6.33 6.24
N GLY A 90 -19.60 -5.93 7.52
CA GLY A 90 -20.05 -4.61 7.97
C GLY A 90 -19.21 -3.48 7.36
N THR A 91 -19.80 -2.31 7.11
CA THR A 91 -19.15 -1.30 6.28
C THR A 91 -17.99 -0.58 6.99
N ASP A 92 -17.99 -0.47 8.32
CA ASP A 92 -17.04 0.38 9.04
C ASP A 92 -15.56 0.03 8.86
N THR A 93 -15.24 -1.26 8.81
CA THR A 93 -13.85 -1.75 8.70
C THR A 93 -13.60 -2.59 7.45
N MET A 94 -14.55 -2.64 6.51
CA MET A 94 -14.44 -3.44 5.28
C MET A 94 -13.17 -3.13 4.49
N ALA A 95 -12.76 -1.85 4.41
CA ALA A 95 -11.54 -1.43 3.73
C ALA A 95 -10.26 -1.96 4.41
N TYR A 96 -10.24 -2.07 5.75
CA TYR A 96 -9.14 -2.71 6.47
C TYR A 96 -9.09 -4.21 6.16
N THR A 97 -10.22 -4.91 6.22
CA THR A 97 -10.28 -6.35 5.92
C THR A 97 -9.87 -6.64 4.47
N ALA A 98 -10.35 -5.85 3.50
CA ALA A 98 -9.97 -5.96 2.10
C ALA A 98 -8.45 -5.75 1.91
N SER A 99 -7.90 -4.74 2.59
CA SER A 99 -6.46 -4.46 2.55
C SER A 99 -5.65 -5.61 3.15
N ALA A 100 -6.00 -6.11 4.33
CA ALA A 100 -5.32 -7.22 4.99
C ALA A 100 -5.35 -8.50 4.14
N LEU A 101 -6.52 -8.87 3.61
CA LEU A 101 -6.67 -10.03 2.73
C LEU A 101 -5.82 -9.89 1.47
N SER A 102 -5.71 -8.70 0.88
CA SER A 102 -4.87 -8.48 -0.31
C SER A 102 -3.39 -8.81 -0.08
N PHE A 103 -2.89 -8.63 1.15
CA PHE A 103 -1.52 -8.98 1.51
C PHE A 103 -1.37 -10.46 1.87
N MET A 104 -2.36 -11.04 2.54
CA MET A 104 -2.32 -12.44 3.01
C MET A 104 -2.58 -13.46 1.90
N LEU A 105 -3.45 -13.15 0.92
CA LEU A 105 -3.86 -14.07 -0.14
C LEU A 105 -2.85 -14.01 -1.30
N LYS A 106 -1.93 -14.97 -1.38
CA LYS A 106 -0.82 -14.95 -2.34
C LYS A 106 -1.14 -15.79 -3.58
N ASN A 107 -0.68 -15.30 -4.74
CA ASN A 107 -0.94 -15.92 -6.05
C ASN A 107 -2.43 -16.12 -6.33
N LEU A 108 -3.24 -15.11 -5.99
CA LEU A 108 -4.67 -15.13 -6.18
C LEU A 108 -5.03 -15.09 -7.67
N ASN A 109 -5.83 -16.06 -8.13
CA ASN A 109 -6.36 -16.15 -9.50
C ASN A 109 -7.90 -16.20 -9.54
N LYS A 110 -8.57 -15.84 -8.43
CA LYS A 110 -10.02 -15.85 -8.28
C LYS A 110 -10.47 -14.55 -7.61
N PRO A 111 -11.65 -14.02 -7.95
CA PRO A 111 -12.18 -12.82 -7.34
C PRO A 111 -12.59 -13.09 -5.90
N ILE A 112 -12.15 -12.20 -4.99
CA ILE A 112 -12.65 -12.11 -3.62
C ILE A 112 -13.34 -10.75 -3.49
N VAL A 113 -14.68 -10.74 -3.53
CA VAL A 113 -15.47 -9.50 -3.52
C VAL A 113 -16.05 -9.29 -2.13
N LEU A 114 -15.51 -8.32 -1.40
CA LEU A 114 -16.14 -7.83 -0.18
C LEU A 114 -17.30 -6.92 -0.56
N THR A 115 -18.43 -7.10 0.11
CA THR A 115 -19.60 -6.23 -0.05
C THR A 115 -20.41 -6.20 1.23
N GLY A 116 -21.38 -5.30 1.29
CA GLY A 116 -22.28 -5.12 2.42
C GLY A 116 -23.41 -4.18 2.04
N SER A 117 -24.02 -3.55 3.03
CA SER A 117 -25.05 -2.54 2.80
C SER A 117 -25.10 -1.53 3.95
N GLN A 118 -25.61 -0.34 3.66
CA GLN A 118 -25.95 0.63 4.70
C GLN A 118 -27.30 0.30 5.35
N VAL A 119 -28.20 -0.32 4.59
CA VAL A 119 -29.55 -0.68 5.04
C VAL A 119 -29.74 -2.20 4.90
N PRO A 120 -30.39 -2.89 5.87
CA PRO A 120 -30.58 -4.34 5.78
C PRO A 120 -31.40 -4.76 4.56
N LEU A 121 -31.19 -5.98 4.06
CA LEU A 121 -31.79 -6.48 2.82
C LEU A 121 -33.33 -6.53 2.84
N GLN A 122 -33.94 -6.62 4.02
CA GLN A 122 -35.41 -6.69 4.17
C GLN A 122 -36.12 -5.35 3.90
N PHE A 123 -35.39 -4.24 3.85
CA PHE A 123 -35.99 -2.92 3.64
C PHE A 123 -36.13 -2.59 2.16
N SER A 124 -37.24 -1.96 1.79
CA SER A 124 -37.59 -1.66 0.39
C SER A 124 -36.59 -0.75 -0.34
N ARG A 125 -35.95 0.17 0.38
CA ARG A 125 -34.93 1.09 -0.17
C ARG A 125 -33.50 0.61 0.08
N SER A 126 -33.32 -0.67 0.39
CA SER A 126 -32.00 -1.23 0.68
C SER A 126 -31.08 -1.23 -0.54
N ASP A 127 -29.81 -0.89 -0.31
CA ASP A 127 -28.71 -1.06 -1.25
C ASP A 127 -28.18 -2.51 -1.30
N ALA A 128 -28.60 -3.36 -0.35
CA ALA A 128 -28.12 -4.73 -0.20
C ALA A 128 -28.34 -5.62 -1.42
N LEU A 129 -29.54 -5.59 -2.02
CA LEU A 129 -29.89 -6.54 -3.09
C LEU A 129 -28.98 -6.34 -4.31
N GLN A 130 -28.82 -5.08 -4.74
CA GLN A 130 -27.97 -4.74 -5.88
C GLN A 130 -26.50 -5.04 -5.58
N ASN A 131 -26.03 -4.67 -4.38
CA ASN A 131 -24.65 -4.95 -3.94
C ASN A 131 -24.35 -6.45 -3.97
N LEU A 132 -25.24 -7.27 -3.42
CA LEU A 132 -25.10 -8.72 -3.34
C LEU A 132 -25.14 -9.40 -4.71
N ILE A 133 -26.16 -9.11 -5.53
CA ILE A 133 -26.30 -9.68 -6.87
C ILE A 133 -25.04 -9.39 -7.70
N THR A 134 -24.64 -8.12 -7.75
CA THR A 134 -23.50 -7.71 -8.57
C THR A 134 -22.20 -8.32 -8.04
N ALA A 135 -22.02 -8.42 -6.72
CA ALA A 135 -20.86 -9.09 -6.14
C ALA A 135 -20.82 -10.59 -6.51
N ILE A 136 -21.96 -11.28 -6.53
CA ILE A 136 -22.06 -12.68 -6.98
C ILE A 136 -21.72 -12.79 -8.47
N GLU A 137 -22.19 -11.87 -9.31
CA GLU A 137 -21.90 -11.86 -10.74
C GLU A 137 -20.40 -11.65 -11.02
N ILE A 138 -19.79 -10.69 -10.34
CA ILE A 138 -18.35 -10.43 -10.42
C ILE A 138 -17.55 -11.64 -9.91
N ALA A 139 -17.95 -12.23 -8.78
CA ALA A 139 -17.28 -13.39 -8.21
C ALA A 139 -17.41 -14.64 -9.10
N GLY A 140 -18.56 -14.82 -9.72
CA GLY A 140 -18.83 -15.90 -10.68
C GLY A 140 -18.23 -15.66 -12.07
N ASN A 141 -17.68 -14.47 -12.33
CA ASN A 141 -16.95 -14.10 -13.54
C ASN A 141 -17.58 -14.66 -14.84
N GLU A 142 -16.89 -15.49 -15.63
CA GLU A 142 -17.35 -15.91 -16.97
C GLU A 142 -18.71 -16.62 -16.93
N LYS A 143 -19.08 -17.25 -15.80
CA LYS A 143 -20.39 -17.88 -15.62
C LYS A 143 -21.54 -16.89 -15.81
N TYR A 144 -21.32 -15.64 -15.41
CA TYR A 144 -22.29 -14.55 -15.52
C TYR A 144 -21.85 -13.51 -16.56
N GLY A 145 -20.96 -13.87 -17.49
CA GLY A 145 -20.48 -12.97 -18.54
C GLY A 145 -19.53 -11.87 -18.07
N VAL A 146 -19.02 -11.93 -16.84
CA VAL A 146 -18.11 -10.93 -16.26
C VAL A 146 -16.65 -11.37 -16.42
N ARG A 147 -15.78 -10.44 -16.79
CA ARG A 147 -14.34 -10.72 -16.91
C ARG A 147 -13.75 -11.10 -15.53
N LEU A 148 -12.83 -12.07 -15.52
CA LEU A 148 -12.07 -12.45 -14.32
C LEU A 148 -11.31 -11.26 -13.73
N VAL A 149 -11.47 -11.05 -12.43
CA VAL A 149 -10.71 -10.10 -11.60
C VAL A 149 -9.95 -10.90 -10.53
N PRO A 150 -8.63 -11.13 -10.68
CA PRO A 150 -7.86 -11.97 -9.76
C PRO A 150 -7.37 -11.17 -8.53
N GLU A 151 -8.28 -10.48 -7.85
CA GLU A 151 -7.95 -9.55 -6.76
C GLU A 151 -8.92 -9.65 -5.57
N VAL A 152 -8.50 -9.06 -4.45
CA VAL A 152 -9.41 -8.70 -3.36
C VAL A 152 -9.99 -7.32 -3.66
N CYS A 153 -11.31 -7.25 -3.76
CA CYS A 153 -12.03 -6.06 -4.18
C CYS A 153 -13.11 -5.67 -3.16
N ILE A 154 -13.50 -4.40 -3.18
CA ILE A 154 -14.75 -3.96 -2.57
C ILE A 154 -15.71 -3.60 -3.69
N PHE A 155 -16.89 -4.22 -3.68
CA PHE A 155 -18.00 -3.77 -4.51
C PHE A 155 -19.01 -3.03 -3.66
N PHE A 156 -19.28 -1.78 -4.03
CA PHE A 156 -20.31 -0.98 -3.38
C PHE A 156 -20.97 -0.05 -4.40
N ARG A 157 -22.30 -0.09 -4.46
CA ARG A 157 -23.13 0.71 -5.37
C ARG A 157 -22.88 0.39 -6.85
N ASP A 158 -22.10 1.21 -7.53
CA ASP A 158 -21.87 1.19 -8.97
C ASP A 158 -20.38 1.02 -9.32
N THR A 159 -19.51 0.82 -8.33
CA THR A 159 -18.07 0.70 -8.55
C THR A 159 -17.48 -0.54 -7.90
N LEU A 160 -16.59 -1.21 -8.64
CA LEU A 160 -15.66 -2.19 -8.09
C LEU A 160 -14.33 -1.50 -7.84
N LEU A 161 -13.87 -1.52 -6.59
CA LEU A 161 -12.65 -0.88 -6.15
C LEU A 161 -11.61 -1.94 -5.80
N ARG A 162 -10.32 -1.67 -6.06
CA ARG A 162 -9.23 -2.48 -5.52
C ARG A 162 -9.25 -2.35 -3.99
N GLY A 163 -9.25 -3.48 -3.27
CA GLY A 163 -9.47 -3.52 -1.83
C GLY A 163 -8.49 -2.66 -1.03
N ASN A 164 -7.20 -2.80 -1.32
CA ASN A 164 -6.11 -2.05 -0.68
C ASN A 164 -5.92 -0.60 -1.19
N ARG A 165 -6.85 -0.11 -2.02
CA ARG A 165 -6.94 1.30 -2.43
C ARG A 165 -8.20 1.99 -1.93
N SER A 166 -9.08 1.22 -1.28
CA SER A 166 -10.43 1.66 -0.89
C SER A 166 -10.44 2.32 0.48
N ARG A 167 -11.39 3.24 0.70
CA ARG A 167 -11.69 3.89 1.97
C ARG A 167 -13.19 4.08 2.14
N LYS A 168 -13.69 3.95 3.37
CA LYS A 168 -15.04 4.44 3.70
C LYS A 168 -14.97 5.95 3.86
N VAL A 169 -15.67 6.68 3.01
CA VAL A 169 -15.65 8.15 2.94
C VAL A 169 -16.95 8.78 3.43
N ASP A 170 -18.04 8.01 3.47
CA ASP A 170 -19.34 8.47 3.93
C ASP A 170 -19.96 7.40 4.86
N ALA A 171 -20.48 7.86 6.00
CA ALA A 171 -21.04 7.00 7.02
C ALA A 171 -22.49 6.59 6.73
N THR A 172 -23.23 7.36 5.93
CA THR A 172 -24.68 7.17 5.75
C THR A 172 -25.08 7.05 4.28
N ASN A 173 -24.34 7.68 3.38
CA ASN A 173 -24.64 7.63 1.96
C ASN A 173 -24.36 6.22 1.39
N TYR A 174 -25.15 5.83 0.40
CA TYR A 174 -24.92 4.61 -0.37
C TYR A 174 -23.64 4.67 -1.20
N PHE A 175 -23.13 5.87 -1.50
CA PHE A 175 -21.77 6.05 -2.03
C PHE A 175 -20.74 6.06 -0.89
N GLY A 176 -20.75 5.00 -0.09
CA GLY A 176 -19.97 4.92 1.15
C GLY A 176 -18.47 4.73 0.95
N PHE A 177 -18.05 4.18 -0.19
CA PHE A 177 -16.64 3.85 -0.46
C PHE A 177 -16.11 4.56 -1.70
N LEU A 178 -14.84 4.96 -1.63
CA LEU A 178 -14.07 5.49 -2.77
C LEU A 178 -12.66 4.90 -2.78
N SER A 179 -12.00 5.00 -3.92
CA SER A 179 -10.57 4.75 -4.08
C SER A 179 -9.88 6.07 -4.49
N PRO A 180 -9.37 6.87 -3.53
CA PRO A 180 -8.98 8.25 -3.80
C PRO A 180 -7.77 8.39 -4.75
N ASN A 181 -6.85 7.43 -4.70
CA ASN A 181 -5.56 7.48 -5.40
C ASN A 181 -5.45 6.47 -6.55
N TYR A 182 -6.48 5.64 -6.77
CA TYR A 182 -6.52 4.69 -7.88
C TYR A 182 -7.93 4.62 -8.46
N PRO A 183 -8.11 4.69 -9.79
CA PRO A 183 -9.46 4.66 -10.37
C PRO A 183 -10.17 3.31 -10.10
N PRO A 184 -11.51 3.28 -10.10
CA PRO A 184 -12.27 2.02 -10.03
C PRO A 184 -11.81 1.02 -11.10
N ILE A 185 -11.76 -0.25 -10.72
CA ILE A 185 -11.37 -1.35 -11.63
C ILE A 185 -12.55 -1.87 -12.45
N ALA A 186 -13.78 -1.56 -12.02
CA ALA A 186 -14.97 -1.71 -12.84
C ALA A 186 -16.02 -0.64 -12.54
N GLU A 187 -16.82 -0.35 -13.55
CA GLU A 187 -18.01 0.48 -13.47
C GLU A 187 -19.23 -0.39 -13.78
N VAL A 188 -20.27 -0.27 -12.95
CA VAL A 188 -21.50 -1.07 -13.05
C VAL A 188 -22.67 -0.15 -13.35
N GLY A 189 -23.24 -0.34 -14.53
CA GLY A 189 -24.49 0.27 -14.95
C GLY A 189 -25.46 -0.81 -15.43
N ALA A 190 -26.01 -0.64 -16.64
CA ALA A 190 -26.75 -1.72 -17.30
C ALA A 190 -25.87 -2.97 -17.56
N ASP A 191 -24.57 -2.74 -17.77
CA ASP A 191 -23.55 -3.78 -17.91
C ASP A 191 -22.47 -3.63 -16.83
N ILE A 192 -21.82 -4.74 -16.47
CA ILE A 192 -20.62 -4.75 -15.62
C ILE A 192 -19.38 -4.61 -16.51
N ARG A 193 -18.68 -3.48 -16.38
CA ARG A 193 -17.55 -3.12 -17.26
C ARG A 193 -16.23 -3.20 -16.51
N ILE A 194 -15.55 -4.35 -16.59
CA ILE A 194 -14.20 -4.52 -16.02
C ILE A 194 -13.15 -3.83 -16.91
N ILE A 195 -12.32 -2.97 -16.32
CA ILE A 195 -11.31 -2.19 -17.03
C ILE A 195 -9.98 -2.93 -16.96
N LYS A 196 -9.62 -3.60 -18.06
CA LYS A 196 -8.49 -4.54 -18.14
C LYS A 196 -7.16 -3.98 -17.65
N ASP A 197 -6.86 -2.73 -17.96
CA ASP A 197 -5.55 -2.14 -17.64
C ASP A 197 -5.45 -1.69 -16.18
N ARG A 198 -6.55 -1.81 -15.42
CA ARG A 198 -6.60 -1.46 -13.99
C ARG A 198 -6.56 -2.68 -13.07
N ILE A 199 -6.53 -3.90 -13.62
CA ILE A 199 -6.50 -5.13 -12.82
C ILE A 199 -5.13 -5.79 -12.79
N LEU A 200 -4.83 -6.53 -11.72
CA LEU A 200 -3.66 -7.38 -11.60
C LEU A 200 -3.75 -8.54 -12.59
N LYS A 201 -2.58 -9.03 -13.00
CA LYS A 201 -2.44 -10.18 -13.89
C LYS A 201 -2.59 -11.48 -13.10
N THR A 202 -3.13 -12.50 -13.75
CA THR A 202 -3.10 -13.87 -13.24
C THR A 202 -1.67 -14.40 -13.20
N THR A 203 -1.45 -15.41 -12.37
CA THR A 203 -0.16 -16.07 -12.21
C THR A 203 -0.29 -17.59 -12.36
N ASN A 204 0.77 -18.27 -12.78
CA ASN A 204 0.81 -19.74 -12.81
C ASN A 204 1.25 -20.36 -11.47
N ASN A 205 1.62 -19.53 -10.50
CA ASN A 205 2.05 -20.00 -9.19
C ASN A 205 0.86 -20.54 -8.38
N LYS A 206 1.14 -21.52 -7.51
CA LYS A 206 0.13 -22.09 -6.62
C LYS A 206 -0.35 -21.05 -5.60
N PHE A 207 -1.67 -20.95 -5.43
CA PHE A 207 -2.30 -20.15 -4.39
C PHE A 207 -1.91 -20.64 -2.99
N TYR A 208 -1.63 -19.70 -2.08
CA TYR A 208 -1.41 -19.99 -0.67
C TYR A 208 -1.76 -18.76 0.18
N ILE A 209 -1.89 -18.96 1.50
CA ILE A 209 -2.12 -17.88 2.45
C ILE A 209 -0.89 -17.65 3.33
N ASP A 210 -0.62 -16.39 3.64
CA ASP A 210 0.42 -15.98 4.58
C ASP A 210 -0.18 -15.11 5.69
N THR A 211 -0.53 -15.76 6.79
CA THR A 211 -1.38 -15.22 7.86
C THR A 211 -0.59 -14.67 9.04
N LYS A 212 0.74 -14.63 8.98
CA LYS A 212 1.56 -14.05 10.06
C LYS A 212 1.49 -12.52 10.02
N LEU A 213 0.82 -11.96 11.03
CA LEU A 213 0.64 -10.52 11.26
C LEU A 213 1.21 -10.13 12.63
N ASN A 214 1.73 -8.93 12.76
CA ASN A 214 2.14 -8.34 14.03
C ASN A 214 1.36 -7.04 14.28
N THR A 215 0.53 -7.06 15.32
CA THR A 215 -0.44 -5.99 15.62
C THR A 215 0.15 -4.82 16.40
N LYS A 216 1.46 -4.83 16.70
CA LYS A 216 2.14 -3.80 17.49
C LYS A 216 2.41 -2.52 16.68
N VAL A 217 1.34 -1.96 16.12
CA VAL A 217 1.32 -0.77 15.27
C VAL A 217 0.39 0.28 15.88
N ILE A 218 0.78 1.55 15.81
CA ILE A 218 -0.07 2.70 16.20
C ILE A 218 -0.23 3.67 15.03
N VAL A 219 -1.39 4.32 14.95
CA VAL A 219 -1.65 5.43 14.02
C VAL A 219 -1.60 6.74 14.79
N LEU A 220 -0.79 7.69 14.34
CA LEU A 220 -0.64 9.02 14.92
C LEU A 220 -1.01 10.07 13.87
N GLU A 221 -2.05 10.83 14.14
CA GLU A 221 -2.45 11.95 13.30
C GLU A 221 -1.92 13.28 13.86
N LEU A 222 -1.19 14.01 13.03
CA LEU A 222 -0.68 15.32 13.43
C LEU A 222 -1.79 16.36 13.42
N PHE A 223 -1.74 17.27 14.40
CA PHE A 223 -2.54 18.48 14.43
C PHE A 223 -1.70 19.66 14.95
N PRO A 224 -2.03 20.91 14.56
CA PRO A 224 -1.29 22.08 15.01
C PRO A 224 -1.28 22.17 16.53
N GLY A 225 -0.08 22.21 17.12
CA GLY A 225 0.09 22.32 18.58
C GLY A 225 0.37 21.01 19.31
N LEU A 226 0.48 19.86 18.63
CA LEU A 226 0.92 18.60 19.25
C LEU A 226 2.25 18.80 20.02
N ASP A 227 2.26 18.56 21.33
CA ASP A 227 3.50 18.56 22.12
C ASP A 227 4.28 17.26 21.86
N PRO A 228 5.51 17.32 21.31
CA PRO A 228 6.34 16.14 21.08
C PRO A 228 6.61 15.31 22.35
N ASN A 229 6.47 15.89 23.55
CA ASN A 229 6.63 15.16 24.80
C ASN A 229 5.61 14.02 24.96
N TYR A 230 4.37 14.17 24.46
CA TYR A 230 3.38 13.10 24.55
C TYR A 230 3.85 11.85 23.80
N LEU A 231 4.40 12.05 22.60
CA LEU A 231 5.01 10.96 21.84
C LEU A 231 6.19 10.37 22.61
N LYS A 232 7.09 11.21 23.12
CA LYS A 232 8.24 10.74 23.91
C LYS A 232 7.81 9.88 25.10
N CYS A 233 6.77 10.27 25.84
CA CYS A 233 6.24 9.48 26.96
C CYS A 233 5.69 8.12 26.51
N ILE A 234 4.86 8.09 25.46
CA ILE A 234 4.30 6.85 24.90
C ILE A 234 5.42 5.86 24.55
N PHE A 235 6.41 6.33 23.78
CA PHE A 235 7.48 5.46 23.30
C PHE A 235 8.57 5.21 24.31
N LYS A 236 8.68 6.01 25.39
CA LYS A 236 9.64 5.74 26.47
C LYS A 236 9.21 4.53 27.30
N GLU A 237 7.96 4.52 27.73
CA GLU A 237 7.40 3.47 28.61
C GLU A 237 7.02 2.20 27.84
N ASN A 238 6.64 2.32 26.56
CA ASN A 238 6.22 1.19 25.75
C ASN A 238 7.38 0.62 24.91
N THR A 239 7.70 -0.66 25.11
CA THR A 239 8.71 -1.40 24.33
C THR A 239 8.11 -2.37 23.30
N ASP A 240 6.78 -2.47 23.31
CA ASP A 240 5.99 -3.40 22.52
C ASP A 240 5.74 -2.87 21.11
N ILE A 241 5.50 -1.56 20.95
CA ILE A 241 5.22 -0.94 19.65
C ILE A 241 6.43 -1.12 18.72
N LYS A 242 6.18 -1.64 17.52
CA LYS A 242 7.18 -1.86 16.46
C LYS A 242 6.96 -1.00 15.22
N GLY A 243 5.77 -0.45 15.04
CA GLY A 243 5.41 0.36 13.88
C GLY A 243 4.55 1.57 14.22
N VAL A 244 4.73 2.65 13.46
CA VAL A 244 3.97 3.90 13.56
C VAL A 244 3.55 4.32 12.16
N ILE A 245 2.26 4.51 11.95
CA ILE A 245 1.72 5.23 10.80
C ILE A 245 1.54 6.69 11.22
N LEU A 246 2.36 7.58 10.68
CA LEU A 246 2.33 9.02 10.97
C LEU A 246 1.54 9.73 9.86
N LYS A 247 0.35 10.25 10.17
CA LYS A 247 -0.44 11.06 9.24
C LYS A 247 0.02 12.52 9.32
N THR A 248 0.65 13.01 8.25
CA THR A 248 1.19 14.36 8.16
C THR A 248 0.36 15.27 7.25
N TYR A 249 0.69 16.56 7.20
CA TYR A 249 -0.05 17.54 6.41
C TYR A 249 0.34 17.51 4.93
N GLY A 250 -0.64 17.70 4.04
CA GLY A 250 -0.39 17.89 2.61
C GLY A 250 0.43 16.74 2.01
N ASN A 251 1.59 17.06 1.45
CA ASN A 251 2.44 16.07 0.76
C ASN A 251 3.57 15.50 1.65
N GLY A 252 3.35 15.34 2.97
CA GLY A 252 4.40 14.82 3.86
C GLY A 252 5.03 15.85 4.80
N ASN A 253 4.32 16.93 5.14
CA ASN A 253 4.86 18.02 5.95
C ASN A 253 4.53 17.83 7.43
N ALA A 254 5.55 17.95 8.28
CA ALA A 254 5.42 17.88 9.73
C ALA A 254 6.14 19.07 10.41
N PRO A 255 5.91 19.32 11.70
CA PRO A 255 6.67 20.31 12.46
C PRO A 255 8.19 20.09 12.36
N THR A 256 8.95 21.16 12.09
CA THR A 256 10.41 21.10 11.84
C THR A 256 11.25 21.55 13.03
N LYS A 257 10.60 21.88 14.16
CA LYS A 257 11.25 22.23 15.42
C LYS A 257 12.12 21.06 15.89
N ASP A 258 13.33 21.35 16.36
CA ASP A 258 14.32 20.32 16.67
C ASP A 258 13.81 19.31 17.70
N LYS A 259 13.08 19.77 18.73
CA LYS A 259 12.44 18.89 19.72
C LYS A 259 11.54 17.81 19.09
N PHE A 260 10.79 18.13 18.04
CA PHE A 260 9.93 17.13 17.38
C PHE A 260 10.77 16.11 16.61
N ILE A 261 11.75 16.59 15.84
CA ILE A 261 12.66 15.75 15.06
C ILE A 261 13.50 14.84 15.97
N GLU A 262 13.96 15.34 17.11
CA GLU A 262 14.66 14.56 18.14
C GLU A 262 13.79 13.43 18.71
N VAL A 263 12.50 13.68 18.92
CA VAL A 263 11.57 12.63 19.37
C VAL A 263 11.38 11.56 18.30
N LEU A 264 11.26 11.95 17.02
CA LEU A 264 11.21 10.97 15.93
C LEU A 264 12.49 10.14 15.84
N LYS A 265 13.67 10.78 15.94
CA LYS A 265 14.98 10.09 16.01
C LYS A 265 15.06 9.14 17.19
N TYR A 266 14.52 9.52 18.35
CA TYR A 266 14.45 8.67 19.53
C TYR A 266 13.56 7.43 19.30
N ILE A 267 12.45 7.59 18.59
CA ILE A 267 11.55 6.48 18.27
C ILE A 267 12.24 5.53 17.29
N THR A 268 12.83 6.04 16.21
CA THR A 268 13.49 5.22 15.21
C THR A 268 14.75 4.54 15.73
N SER A 269 15.48 5.14 16.68
CA SER A 269 16.65 4.51 17.31
C SER A 269 16.29 3.27 18.16
N LYS A 270 15.02 3.09 18.52
CA LYS A 270 14.49 1.85 19.13
C LYS A 270 14.17 0.74 18.14
N GLY A 271 14.46 0.94 16.85
CA GLY A 271 14.11 0.00 15.79
C GLY A 271 12.64 0.03 15.38
N ILE A 272 11.90 1.07 15.78
CA ILE A 272 10.49 1.27 15.42
C ILE A 272 10.42 1.87 14.01
N VAL A 273 9.61 1.27 13.14
CA VAL A 273 9.38 1.75 11.78
C VAL A 273 8.35 2.88 11.82
N ILE A 274 8.69 4.05 11.29
CA ILE A 274 7.74 5.17 11.12
C ILE A 274 7.48 5.37 9.63
N VAL A 275 6.22 5.22 9.24
CA VAL A 275 5.73 5.41 7.87
C VAL A 275 4.89 6.67 7.80
N ASP A 276 5.32 7.63 6.99
CA ASP A 276 4.59 8.87 6.74
C ASP A 276 3.55 8.67 5.64
N ILE A 277 2.30 8.96 5.97
CA ILE A 277 1.21 9.07 4.99
C ILE A 277 0.57 10.45 5.12
N THR A 278 -0.11 10.90 4.07
CA THR A 278 -0.88 12.13 4.17
C THR A 278 -2.17 11.92 4.98
N GLN A 279 -2.58 12.93 5.75
CA GLN A 279 -3.93 12.98 6.32
C GLN A 279 -4.99 13.36 5.28
N CYS A 280 -4.60 13.91 4.14
CA CYS A 280 -5.52 14.27 3.06
C CYS A 280 -6.17 13.02 2.45
N THR A 281 -7.42 13.13 2.00
CA THR A 281 -8.13 11.99 1.39
C THR A 281 -7.47 11.51 0.10
N ARG A 282 -6.96 12.43 -0.71
CA ARG A 282 -6.28 12.18 -1.98
C ARG A 282 -4.92 12.89 -1.99
N GLY A 283 -3.95 12.27 -2.65
CA GLY A 283 -2.60 12.80 -2.77
C GLY A 283 -1.55 11.78 -2.35
N PHE A 284 -0.29 12.21 -2.38
CA PHE A 284 0.85 11.36 -2.08
C PHE A 284 1.95 12.13 -1.37
N VAL A 285 2.67 11.43 -0.51
CA VAL A 285 3.82 11.95 0.24
C VAL A 285 5.04 12.09 -0.69
N LYS A 286 5.61 13.30 -0.75
CA LYS A 286 6.81 13.64 -1.53
C LYS A 286 7.99 13.92 -0.60
N MET A 287 8.63 12.87 -0.12
CA MET A 287 9.72 12.99 0.84
C MET A 287 11.02 13.57 0.24
N GLY A 288 11.41 14.75 0.75
CA GLY A 288 12.68 15.40 0.47
C GLY A 288 12.64 16.46 -0.63
N LEU A 289 11.45 16.77 -1.16
CA LEU A 289 11.24 17.93 -2.05
C LEU A 289 11.26 19.26 -1.28
N TYR A 290 10.79 19.24 -0.02
CA TYR A 290 10.75 20.40 0.87
C TYR A 290 11.65 20.18 2.09
N GLU A 291 12.23 21.25 2.62
CA GLU A 291 13.08 21.22 3.82
C GLU A 291 12.39 20.52 5.01
N ALA A 292 11.07 20.75 5.17
CA ALA A 292 10.28 20.12 6.23
C ALA A 292 10.24 18.58 6.14
N SER A 293 10.10 18.05 4.93
CA SER A 293 10.11 16.61 4.67
C SER A 293 11.53 16.01 4.69
N ALA A 294 12.58 16.81 4.43
CA ALA A 294 13.96 16.34 4.47
C ALA A 294 14.41 15.95 5.89
N LYS A 295 14.04 16.76 6.90
CA LYS A 295 14.34 16.46 8.31
C LYS A 295 13.67 15.17 8.81
N LEU A 296 12.52 14.77 8.24
CA LEU A 296 11.86 13.51 8.58
C LEU A 296 12.68 12.30 8.09
N ILE A 297 13.26 12.40 6.90
CA ILE A 297 14.14 11.36 6.34
C ILE A 297 15.39 11.23 7.21
N ASP A 298 15.95 12.35 7.67
CA ASP A 298 17.06 12.36 8.63
C ASP A 298 16.71 11.75 9.99
N ALA A 299 15.42 11.75 10.33
CA ALA A 299 14.90 11.09 11.52
C ALA A 299 14.62 9.59 11.31
N GLY A 300 14.83 9.06 10.10
CA GLY A 300 14.60 7.65 9.77
C GLY A 300 13.15 7.31 9.42
N VAL A 301 12.31 8.33 9.16
CA VAL A 301 10.93 8.15 8.67
C VAL A 301 10.98 7.81 7.18
N ILE A 302 10.11 6.89 6.75
CA ILE A 302 9.98 6.48 5.35
C ILE A 302 8.65 6.93 4.75
N SER A 303 8.59 7.06 3.44
CA SER A 303 7.38 7.45 2.72
C SER A 303 6.44 6.27 2.57
N GLY A 304 5.16 6.47 2.88
CA GLY A 304 4.07 5.58 2.49
C GLY A 304 3.45 5.96 1.13
N VAL A 305 4.08 6.87 0.38
CA VAL A 305 3.63 7.32 -0.96
C VAL A 305 2.16 7.73 -0.94
N ASP A 306 1.27 6.96 -1.57
CA ASP A 306 -0.15 7.22 -1.74
C ASP A 306 -1.03 6.13 -1.10
N LEU A 307 -0.45 5.37 -0.15
CA LEU A 307 -1.16 4.39 0.67
C LEU A 307 -2.34 5.06 1.40
N THR A 308 -3.48 4.36 1.42
CA THR A 308 -4.56 4.69 2.34
C THR A 308 -4.14 4.34 3.78
N PRO A 309 -4.72 4.98 4.81
CA PRO A 309 -4.50 4.56 6.20
C PRO A 309 -4.77 3.06 6.43
N GLU A 310 -5.81 2.53 5.80
CA GLU A 310 -6.24 1.13 5.86
C GLU A 310 -5.15 0.19 5.31
N ALA A 311 -4.62 0.51 4.12
CA ALA A 311 -3.54 -0.25 3.50
C ALA A 311 -2.22 -0.08 4.26
N ALA A 312 -1.89 1.12 4.73
CA ALA A 312 -0.65 1.39 5.46
C ALA A 312 -0.56 0.59 6.76
N VAL A 313 -1.64 0.58 7.55
CA VAL A 313 -1.71 -0.19 8.81
C VAL A 313 -1.58 -1.68 8.53
N THR A 314 -2.39 -2.21 7.60
CA THR A 314 -2.43 -3.65 7.34
C THR A 314 -1.16 -4.17 6.66
N LYS A 315 -0.55 -3.38 5.76
CA LYS A 315 0.76 -3.67 5.16
C LYS A 315 1.86 -3.71 6.21
N LEU A 316 1.91 -2.73 7.11
CA LEU A 316 2.91 -2.69 8.17
C LEU A 316 2.74 -3.85 9.15
N MET A 317 1.51 -4.18 9.54
CA MET A 317 1.23 -5.37 10.35
C MET A 317 1.68 -6.66 9.65
N TYR A 318 1.44 -6.78 8.35
CA TYR A 318 1.86 -7.93 7.54
C TYR A 318 3.38 -8.06 7.48
N LEU A 319 4.10 -6.97 7.20
CA LEU A 319 5.56 -6.98 7.10
C LEU A 319 6.23 -7.22 8.46
N LEU A 320 5.74 -6.60 9.54
CA LEU A 320 6.25 -6.84 10.90
C LEU A 320 5.95 -8.26 11.41
N GLY A 321 4.97 -8.95 10.81
CA GLY A 321 4.70 -10.36 11.08
C GLY A 321 5.68 -11.31 10.39
N LYS A 322 6.52 -10.80 9.49
CA LYS A 322 7.56 -11.58 8.81
C LYS A 322 8.84 -11.59 9.64
N ASN A 323 9.68 -12.59 9.38
CA ASN A 323 11.03 -12.65 9.94
C ASN A 323 11.97 -11.71 9.18
N MET A 324 11.66 -10.41 9.22
CA MET A 324 12.36 -9.34 8.54
C MET A 324 13.02 -8.42 9.56
N THR A 325 14.18 -7.89 9.20
CA THR A 325 14.82 -6.79 9.90
C THR A 325 14.02 -5.50 9.74
N THR A 326 14.23 -4.53 10.63
CA THR A 326 13.60 -3.20 10.54
C THR A 326 13.85 -2.54 9.17
N ASP A 327 15.05 -2.71 8.59
CA ASP A 327 15.39 -2.11 7.30
C ASP A 327 14.73 -2.83 6.12
N GLU A 328 14.55 -4.15 6.21
CA GLU A 328 13.73 -4.88 5.23
C GLU A 328 12.26 -4.46 5.29
N VAL A 329 11.69 -4.29 6.48
CA VAL A 329 10.33 -3.77 6.64
C VAL A 329 10.22 -2.37 6.03
N LYS A 330 11.18 -1.48 6.31
CA LYS A 330 11.22 -0.14 5.70
C LYS A 330 11.28 -0.20 4.17
N LYS A 331 12.12 -1.10 3.63
CA LYS A 331 12.25 -1.31 2.19
C LYS A 331 10.92 -1.77 1.59
N TYR A 332 10.30 -2.82 2.12
CA TYR A 332 9.06 -3.38 1.56
C TYR A 332 7.83 -2.50 1.80
N MET A 333 7.83 -1.63 2.81
CA MET A 333 6.80 -0.59 2.92
C MET A 333 6.82 0.39 1.74
N GLN A 334 7.98 0.63 1.13
CA GLN A 334 8.16 1.54 0.00
C GLN A 334 8.04 0.84 -1.37
N ILE A 335 7.72 -0.45 -1.42
CA ILE A 335 7.57 -1.23 -2.66
C ILE A 335 6.13 -1.70 -2.80
N ASP A 336 5.55 -1.59 -4.00
CA ASP A 336 4.23 -2.14 -4.32
C ASP A 336 4.23 -3.66 -4.28
N LEU A 337 3.32 -4.27 -3.53
CA LEU A 337 3.23 -5.73 -3.34
C LEU A 337 2.06 -6.35 -4.09
N CYS A 338 0.93 -5.63 -4.14
CA CYS A 338 -0.31 -6.08 -4.77
C CYS A 338 -1.17 -4.89 -5.24
N GLY A 339 -0.53 -3.85 -5.75
CA GLY A 339 -1.20 -2.70 -6.35
C GLY A 339 -1.74 -1.68 -5.35
N GLU A 340 -1.26 -1.68 -4.10
CA GLU A 340 -1.68 -0.78 -3.01
C GLU A 340 -1.10 0.63 -3.12
N GLN A 341 -0.03 0.81 -3.90
CA GLN A 341 0.64 2.10 -4.07
C GLN A 341 1.11 2.29 -5.51
N THR A 342 1.18 3.54 -5.97
CA THR A 342 1.42 3.84 -7.40
C THR A 342 2.90 3.84 -7.74
N ILE A 343 3.75 4.18 -6.75
CA ILE A 343 5.19 4.27 -6.93
C ILE A 343 5.88 3.29 -5.99
N SER A 344 6.85 2.53 -6.52
CA SER A 344 7.81 1.77 -5.75
C SER A 344 9.15 2.51 -5.70
N GLN A 345 9.70 2.70 -4.51
CA GLN A 345 11.02 3.30 -4.29
C GLN A 345 12.04 2.23 -3.89
N TYR A 346 13.10 2.09 -4.68
CA TYR A 346 14.20 1.17 -4.45
C TYR A 346 15.44 1.95 -4.01
N ASP A 347 15.85 1.76 -2.76
CA ASP A 347 16.98 2.47 -2.17
C ASP A 347 18.24 1.59 -2.16
N PHE A 348 19.36 2.17 -2.60
CA PHE A 348 20.70 1.60 -2.56
C PHE A 348 21.59 2.54 -1.74
N ILE A 349 22.10 2.05 -0.62
CA ILE A 349 22.83 2.85 0.36
C ILE A 349 24.28 2.36 0.42
N TYR A 350 25.23 3.29 0.34
CA TYR A 350 26.66 3.05 0.43
C TYR A 350 27.25 3.96 1.49
N GLU A 351 27.91 3.36 2.49
CA GLU A 351 28.36 4.08 3.68
C GLU A 351 29.88 4.03 3.84
N ASN A 352 30.42 5.02 4.55
CA ASN A 352 31.82 5.09 4.97
C ASN A 352 32.82 4.95 3.81
N LEU A 353 32.59 5.69 2.73
CA LEU A 353 33.48 5.66 1.58
C LEU A 353 34.82 6.33 1.92
N PRO A 354 35.96 5.74 1.51
CA PRO A 354 37.28 6.29 1.79
C PRO A 354 37.46 7.66 1.11
N PHE A 355 38.46 8.43 1.53
CA PHE A 355 38.79 9.68 0.85
C PHE A 355 39.14 9.43 -0.62
N SER A 356 38.39 10.04 -1.53
CA SER A 356 38.61 9.95 -2.97
C SER A 356 38.05 11.19 -3.67
N ASP A 357 38.56 11.48 -4.86
CA ASP A 357 37.99 12.42 -5.81
C ASP A 357 37.06 11.71 -6.83
N ASN A 358 37.07 10.37 -6.84
CA ASN A 358 36.24 9.54 -7.71
C ASN A 358 35.68 8.34 -6.95
N PHE A 359 34.37 8.16 -6.99
CA PHE A 359 33.65 7.01 -6.45
C PHE A 359 32.90 6.31 -7.58
N GLU A 360 33.15 5.01 -7.73
CA GLU A 360 32.44 4.16 -8.66
C GLU A 360 31.56 3.19 -7.89
N ILE A 361 30.25 3.31 -8.08
CA ILE A 361 29.25 2.49 -7.41
C ILE A 361 28.52 1.65 -8.45
N LYS A 362 28.40 0.35 -8.18
CA LYS A 362 27.61 -0.58 -9.01
C LYS A 362 26.37 -0.98 -8.23
N ALA A 363 25.21 -0.49 -8.67
CA ALA A 363 23.91 -0.87 -8.12
C ALA A 363 23.32 -2.01 -8.94
N GLN A 364 23.12 -3.18 -8.33
CA GLN A 364 22.40 -4.29 -8.95
C GLN A 364 20.90 -4.03 -8.92
N ILE A 365 20.29 -3.94 -10.09
CA ILE A 365 18.88 -3.64 -10.25
C ILE A 365 18.11 -4.96 -10.35
N PRO A 366 17.17 -5.25 -9.42
CA PRO A 366 16.36 -6.45 -9.49
C PRO A 366 15.56 -6.53 -10.78
N GLU A 367 15.37 -7.74 -11.34
CA GLU A 367 14.58 -7.95 -12.57
C GLU A 367 13.17 -7.36 -12.48
N GLU A 368 12.58 -7.38 -11.29
CA GLU A 368 11.25 -6.84 -11.00
C GLU A 368 11.17 -5.33 -11.26
N VAL A 369 12.28 -4.61 -11.09
CA VAL A 369 12.40 -3.18 -11.36
C VAL A 369 12.44 -2.92 -12.88
N LEU A 370 13.00 -3.84 -13.66
CA LEU A 370 13.14 -3.72 -15.12
C LEU A 370 11.82 -3.90 -15.88
N LYS A 371 10.83 -4.56 -15.27
CA LYS A 371 9.54 -4.89 -15.94
C LYS A 371 8.51 -3.76 -15.95
N GLY A 372 8.85 -2.54 -15.51
CA GLY A 372 7.94 -1.38 -15.55
C GLY A 372 8.62 -0.07 -15.92
N GLU A 373 7.93 1.05 -15.67
CA GLU A 373 8.41 2.37 -16.09
C GLU A 373 9.20 3.03 -14.96
N LEU A 374 10.49 3.21 -15.19
CA LEU A 374 11.34 4.01 -14.32
C LEU A 374 11.13 5.49 -14.62
N ILE A 375 10.61 6.21 -13.63
CA ILE A 375 10.20 7.60 -13.78
C ILE A 375 11.28 8.57 -13.32
N GLU A 376 12.03 8.21 -12.26
CA GLU A 376 12.97 9.12 -11.61
C GLU A 376 14.09 8.33 -10.93
N ALA A 377 15.31 8.89 -10.96
CA ALA A 377 16.40 8.46 -10.10
C ALA A 377 16.93 9.64 -9.29
N VAL A 378 17.21 9.39 -8.01
CA VAL A 378 17.67 10.41 -7.08
C VAL A 378 18.97 9.97 -6.45
N VAL A 379 19.98 10.84 -6.50
CA VAL A 379 21.25 10.66 -5.79
C VAL A 379 21.32 11.68 -4.67
N ARG A 380 21.51 11.20 -3.44
CA ARG A 380 21.76 12.00 -2.24
C ARG A 380 23.11 11.61 -1.67
N ILE A 381 23.98 12.58 -1.51
CA ILE A 381 25.31 12.43 -0.91
C ILE A 381 25.30 13.32 0.33
N LYS A 382 25.53 12.72 1.50
CA LYS A 382 25.48 13.44 2.78
C LYS A 382 26.81 13.44 3.51
N ASN A 383 26.99 14.46 4.32
CA ASN A 383 28.13 14.63 5.23
C ASN A 383 29.48 14.55 4.50
N ILE A 384 29.62 15.37 3.46
CA ILE A 384 30.84 15.44 2.68
C ILE A 384 31.93 16.16 3.48
N THR A 385 33.07 15.52 3.72
CA THR A 385 34.20 16.14 4.42
C THR A 385 35.35 16.37 3.45
N ILE A 386 35.93 17.57 3.45
CA ILE A 386 37.08 17.93 2.62
C ILE A 386 38.34 17.90 3.49
N ARG A 387 39.44 17.35 2.97
CA ARG A 387 40.70 17.23 3.72
C ARG A 387 41.49 18.54 3.78
N GLU A 388 41.42 19.36 2.73
CA GLU A 388 42.21 20.58 2.57
C GLU A 388 41.26 21.79 2.43
N LYS A 389 41.46 22.83 3.24
CA LYS A 389 40.75 24.11 3.11
C LYS A 389 41.35 24.89 1.93
N GLU A 390 41.11 24.42 0.72
CA GLU A 390 41.41 25.20 -0.47
C GLU A 390 40.42 26.35 -0.60
N ASN A 391 40.85 27.45 -1.22
CA ASN A 391 39.99 28.60 -1.47
C ASN A 391 39.01 28.38 -2.63
N GLU A 392 38.81 27.14 -3.06
CA GLU A 392 37.97 26.76 -4.19
C GLU A 392 36.62 26.20 -3.71
N ASP A 393 35.58 26.41 -4.51
CA ASP A 393 34.29 25.78 -4.26
C ASP A 393 34.31 24.29 -4.65
N LEU A 394 33.60 23.47 -3.88
CA LEU A 394 33.44 22.05 -4.17
C LEU A 394 32.50 21.86 -5.36
N LYS A 395 33.01 21.26 -6.44
CA LYS A 395 32.25 20.85 -7.62
C LYS A 395 32.08 19.35 -7.60
N ILE A 396 30.84 18.88 -7.48
CA ILE A 396 30.50 17.46 -7.58
C ILE A 396 29.78 17.22 -8.89
N SER A 397 30.23 16.20 -9.60
CA SER A 397 29.58 15.67 -10.78
C SER A 397 29.14 14.23 -10.55
N VAL A 398 27.87 13.96 -10.79
CA VAL A 398 27.32 12.60 -10.75
C VAL A 398 26.91 12.19 -12.15
N VAL A 399 27.41 11.04 -12.59
CA VAL A 399 27.11 10.41 -13.88
C VAL A 399 26.49 9.04 -13.63
N ILE A 400 25.36 8.77 -14.26
CA ILE A 400 24.73 7.45 -14.29
C ILE A 400 24.97 6.86 -15.69
N GLU A 401 25.63 5.70 -15.74
CA GLU A 401 26.01 5.01 -16.97
C GLU A 401 25.40 3.61 -17.05
N GLY A 402 25.08 3.19 -18.28
CA GLY A 402 24.66 1.83 -18.65
C GLY A 402 25.85 1.03 -19.19
N ASN A 403 25.64 -0.21 -19.63
CA ASN A 403 26.76 -1.02 -20.11
C ASN A 403 27.24 -0.56 -21.50
N GLU A 404 28.53 -0.27 -21.63
CA GLU A 404 29.24 -0.06 -22.89
C GLU A 404 29.51 -1.43 -23.55
N ASN A 405 28.85 -1.74 -24.67
CA ASN A 405 29.44 -2.65 -25.64
C ASN A 405 30.04 -1.79 -26.75
N LYS A 406 31.37 -1.68 -26.74
CA LYS A 406 32.15 -1.20 -27.88
C LYS A 406 31.70 -1.93 -29.14
N ASN A 407 31.39 -1.16 -30.17
CA ASN A 407 30.89 -1.55 -31.49
C ASN A 407 29.38 -1.78 -31.57
N VAL A 408 28.65 -0.68 -31.76
CA VAL A 408 27.70 -0.39 -32.86
C VAL A 408 27.07 0.96 -32.47
N GLU A 409 27.39 2.02 -33.24
CA GLU A 409 26.84 3.38 -33.12
C GLU A 409 26.56 3.86 -31.68
N GLU A 410 27.61 4.36 -31.03
CA GLU A 410 27.60 4.79 -29.62
C GLU A 410 26.59 5.92 -29.35
N TYR A 411 25.40 5.58 -28.89
CA TYR A 411 24.57 6.49 -28.12
C TYR A 411 25.09 6.53 -26.67
N HIS A 412 26.02 7.44 -26.40
CA HIS A 412 26.43 7.79 -25.03
C HIS A 412 25.32 8.57 -24.35
N ILE A 413 24.44 7.89 -23.63
CA ILE A 413 23.40 8.54 -22.83
C ILE A 413 23.96 8.76 -21.42
N ASN A 414 24.79 9.79 -21.28
CA ASN A 414 25.38 10.19 -20.00
C ASN A 414 24.55 11.30 -19.37
N ASN A 415 23.79 10.97 -18.33
CA ASN A 415 23.14 11.98 -17.52
C ASN A 415 24.15 12.52 -16.50
N LYS A 416 24.67 13.72 -16.73
CA LYS A 416 25.65 14.39 -15.86
C LYS A 416 25.01 15.58 -15.15
N ILE A 417 24.91 15.52 -13.82
CA ILE A 417 24.56 16.70 -13.01
C ILE A 417 25.84 17.24 -12.40
N THR A 418 26.07 18.56 -12.50
CA THR A 418 27.18 19.25 -11.85
C THR A 418 26.63 20.36 -10.96
N LYS A 419 27.02 20.38 -9.68
CA LYS A 419 26.57 21.42 -8.73
C LYS A 419 27.76 21.98 -7.95
N ILE A 420 27.75 23.29 -7.76
CA ILE A 420 28.66 24.01 -6.87
C ILE A 420 28.04 23.97 -5.46
N VAL A 421 28.80 23.47 -4.50
CA VAL A 421 28.37 23.31 -3.11
C VAL A 421 29.17 24.29 -2.25
N SER A 422 28.49 25.20 -1.54
CA SER A 422 29.14 26.25 -0.74
C SER A 422 29.85 25.68 0.48
N ARG A 423 30.89 26.37 0.97
CA ARG A 423 31.76 25.93 2.09
C ARG A 423 31.06 25.63 3.42
N GLU A 424 29.78 25.95 3.56
CA GLU A 424 29.00 25.78 4.79
C GLU A 424 27.97 24.63 4.73
N LYS A 425 27.59 24.13 3.54
CA LYS A 425 26.62 23.04 3.38
C LYS A 425 27.25 21.88 2.62
N TYR A 426 27.42 20.73 3.25
CA TYR A 426 28.15 19.59 2.67
C TYR A 426 27.26 18.46 2.12
N ASP A 427 26.05 18.78 1.65
CA ASP A 427 25.13 17.80 1.08
C ASP A 427 24.92 18.06 -0.41
N PHE A 428 24.97 16.99 -1.20
CA PHE A 428 24.60 17.03 -2.62
C PHE A 428 23.30 16.27 -2.83
N HIS A 429 22.41 16.90 -3.60
CA HIS A 429 21.16 16.31 -4.03
C HIS A 429 21.02 16.54 -5.53
N GLY A 430 20.94 15.44 -6.28
CA GLY A 430 20.73 15.43 -7.73
C GLY A 430 19.50 14.59 -8.07
N ILE A 431 18.65 15.13 -8.94
CA ILE A 431 17.46 14.48 -9.46
C ILE A 431 17.64 14.26 -10.96
N PHE A 432 17.41 13.02 -11.41
CA PHE A 432 17.56 12.60 -12.80
C PHE A 432 16.18 12.18 -13.33
N ASN A 433 15.58 13.03 -14.17
CA ASN A 433 14.20 12.88 -14.66
C ASN A 433 14.09 12.32 -16.09
N HIS A 434 15.22 12.07 -16.77
CA HIS A 434 15.22 11.68 -18.19
C HIS A 434 16.16 10.49 -18.45
N THR A 435 15.81 9.69 -19.48
CA THR A 435 16.62 8.63 -20.11
C THR A 435 17.13 7.46 -19.23
N LEU A 436 16.51 7.16 -18.09
CA LEU A 436 16.90 5.99 -17.28
C LEU A 436 16.56 4.64 -17.94
N LYS A 437 15.42 4.55 -18.62
CA LYS A 437 14.96 3.30 -19.28
C LYS A 437 15.96 2.81 -20.33
N SER A 438 16.42 3.70 -21.21
CA SER A 438 17.43 3.40 -22.24
C SER A 438 18.80 2.96 -21.67
N ILE A 439 19.13 3.39 -20.44
CA ILE A 439 20.39 3.05 -19.76
C ILE A 439 20.34 1.63 -19.18
N ILE A 440 19.15 1.18 -18.76
CA ILE A 440 18.95 0.01 -17.91
C ILE A 440 18.61 -1.27 -18.69
N ASP A 441 18.05 -1.11 -19.90
CA ASP A 441 17.41 -2.16 -20.72
C ASP A 441 18.27 -3.38 -21.11
N ARG A 442 19.55 -3.48 -20.73
CA ARG A 442 20.41 -4.59 -21.17
C ARG A 442 21.24 -5.32 -20.13
N ASN A 443 21.41 -4.83 -18.89
CA ASN A 443 22.41 -5.47 -18.00
C ASN A 443 22.14 -5.53 -16.49
N HIS A 444 20.93 -5.29 -15.96
CA HIS A 444 20.63 -5.46 -14.52
C HIS A 444 21.55 -4.68 -13.55
N PHE A 445 22.40 -3.78 -14.02
CA PHE A 445 23.33 -3.00 -13.21
C PHE A 445 23.36 -1.56 -13.69
N LEU A 446 23.42 -0.63 -12.75
CA LEU A 446 23.70 0.79 -12.99
C LEU A 446 25.06 1.14 -12.40
N LYS A 447 25.86 1.84 -13.21
CA LYS A 447 27.14 2.38 -12.78
C LYS A 447 26.97 3.86 -12.44
N ILE A 448 27.14 4.20 -11.17
CA ILE A 448 27.02 5.57 -10.67
C ILE A 448 28.44 6.06 -10.36
N LYS A 449 28.92 7.03 -11.14
CA LYS A 449 30.19 7.69 -10.92
C LYS A 449 29.98 9.03 -10.24
N VAL A 450 30.61 9.23 -9.09
CA VAL A 450 30.64 10.51 -8.39
C VAL A 450 32.06 11.06 -8.47
N ASN A 451 32.25 12.18 -9.15
CA ASN A 451 33.53 12.85 -9.31
C ASN A 451 33.50 14.19 -8.56
N ALA A 452 34.59 14.53 -7.89
CA ALA A 452 34.80 15.81 -7.24
C ALA A 452 36.09 16.47 -7.78
N ASN A 453 36.15 17.80 -7.78
CA ASN A 453 37.38 18.53 -8.14
C ASN A 453 38.50 18.41 -7.09
N MET A 454 38.21 17.83 -5.93
CA MET A 454 39.14 17.65 -4.81
C MET A 454 38.79 16.37 -4.03
N LYS A 455 39.72 15.88 -3.20
CA LYS A 455 39.49 14.68 -2.39
C LYS A 455 38.47 14.95 -1.29
N ILE A 456 37.40 14.18 -1.29
CA ILE A 456 36.34 14.22 -0.29
C ILE A 456 36.20 12.87 0.40
N LYS A 457 35.74 12.89 1.65
CA LYS A 457 35.18 11.73 2.34
C LYS A 457 33.68 11.87 2.32
N VAL A 458 32.98 10.78 2.04
CA VAL A 458 31.52 10.75 1.99
C VAL A 458 31.05 9.72 3.01
N GLU A 459 30.22 10.14 3.96
CA GLU A 459 29.67 9.19 4.93
C GLU A 459 28.56 8.35 4.33
N ASN A 460 27.70 8.93 3.48
CA ASN A 460 26.55 8.25 2.91
C ASN A 460 26.26 8.70 1.48
N ILE A 461 26.17 7.73 0.56
CA ILE A 461 25.56 7.89 -0.77
C ILE A 461 24.30 7.04 -0.81
N LYS A 462 23.15 7.69 -0.97
CA LYS A 462 21.86 7.05 -1.21
C LYS A 462 21.47 7.28 -2.66
N PHE A 463 21.29 6.19 -3.38
CA PHE A 463 20.69 6.17 -4.71
C PHE A 463 19.29 5.58 -4.62
N SER A 464 18.29 6.29 -5.13
CA SER A 464 16.89 5.86 -5.12
C SER A 464 16.37 5.77 -6.54
N LEU A 465 15.73 4.65 -6.89
CA LEU A 465 14.99 4.49 -8.14
C LEU A 465 13.49 4.49 -7.85
N TYR A 466 12.74 5.23 -8.64
CA TYR A 466 11.28 5.29 -8.57
C TYR A 466 10.68 4.63 -9.80
N LYS A 467 9.81 3.65 -9.54
CA LYS A 467 9.07 2.91 -10.57
C LYS A 467 7.58 3.15 -10.40
N GLU A 468 6.91 3.50 -11.48
CA GLU A 468 5.44 3.60 -11.53
C GLU A 468 4.85 2.28 -12.02
N TYR A 469 3.71 1.89 -11.44
CA TYR A 469 2.98 0.65 -11.79
C TYR A 469 1.92 0.87 -12.87
#